data_AF-A0A0M4LHK0-F1
#
_entry.id   AF-A0A0M4LHK0-F1
#
_cell.length_a   1.000
_cell.length_b   1.000
_cell.length_c   1.000
_cell.angle_alpha   90.00
_cell.angle_beta   90.00
_cell.angle_gamma   90.00
#
_symmetry.space_group_name_H-M   'P 1'
#
loop_
_entity.id
_entity.type
_entity.pdbx_description
1 polymer ?
#
loop_
_entity_poly.entity_id
_entity_poly.type
_entity_poly.pdbx_seq_one_letter_code
_entity_poly.pdbx_strand_id
1 'polypeptide(L)'
;MRKISKEGLALIKQWEGLRLHAYEDAIGVWTIDYGHAVQAGEPIIQEGMKIIESQTETILEQDLKQFESTVEQAVTVPLTDQQFATLVSFCYNVGAEAFCNSTLLKKLNKGDYEFVLAELQKWISAGGKRL
;
A
#
# COMPACT_ATOMS: atom_id res chain seq x y z
N MET A 1 3.66 -6.01 16.82
CA MET A 1 3.55 -5.93 15.35
C MET A 1 4.60 -4.96 14.87
N ARG A 2 5.40 -5.34 13.88
CA ARG A 2 6.36 -4.44 13.24
C ARG A 2 5.60 -3.28 12.58
N LYS A 3 6.16 -2.08 12.66
CA LYS A 3 5.65 -0.89 11.97
C LYS A 3 6.65 -0.44 10.92
N ILE A 4 6.15 0.23 9.89
CA ILE A 4 6.99 0.88 8.89
C ILE A 4 7.85 1.97 9.55
N SER A 5 9.07 2.17 9.05
CA SER A 5 9.93 3.27 9.49
C SER A 5 9.40 4.62 8.98
N LYS A 6 9.90 5.73 9.54
CA LYS A 6 9.56 7.08 9.08
C LYS A 6 9.94 7.31 7.61
N GLU A 7 11.08 6.77 7.20
CA GLU A 7 11.59 6.85 5.83
C GLU A 7 10.71 6.03 4.88
N GLY A 8 10.29 4.83 5.32
CA GLY A 8 9.34 4.01 4.57
C GLY A 8 7.98 4.69 4.40
N LEU A 9 7.46 5.29 5.47
CA LEU A 9 6.22 6.06 5.41
C LEU A 9 6.33 7.24 4.44
N ALA A 10 7.45 7.95 4.45
CA ALA A 10 7.70 9.05 3.51
C ALA A 10 7.73 8.58 2.04
N LEU A 11 8.29 7.41 1.77
CA LEU A 11 8.27 6.82 0.42
C LEU A 11 6.86 6.44 -0.02
N ILE A 12 6.05 5.84 0.85
CA ILE A 12 4.64 5.53 0.55
C ILE A 12 3.88 6.83 0.21
N LYS A 13 4.00 7.87 1.06
CA LYS A 13 3.37 9.17 0.80
C LYS A 13 3.78 9.76 -0.54
N GLN A 14 5.04 9.59 -0.96
CA GLN A 14 5.53 10.07 -2.25
C GLN A 14 4.93 9.31 -3.43
N TRP A 15 4.76 7.98 -3.31
CA TRP A 15 4.23 7.15 -4.39
C TRP A 15 2.71 7.26 -4.54
N GLU A 16 1.97 7.23 -3.43
CA GLU A 16 0.50 7.34 -3.46
C GLU A 16 0.06 8.75 -3.85
N GLY A 17 0.78 9.76 -3.35
CA GLY A 17 0.45 11.17 -3.56
C GLY A 17 -0.74 11.63 -2.72
N LEU A 18 -0.68 12.88 -2.26
CA LEU A 18 -1.70 13.43 -1.37
C LEU A 18 -2.87 14.07 -2.14
N ARG A 19 -4.11 13.69 -1.79
CA ARG A 19 -5.33 14.38 -2.23
C ARG A 19 -6.22 14.79 -1.05
N LEU A 20 -6.25 16.08 -0.76
CA LEU A 20 -7.06 16.64 0.35
C LEU A 20 -8.57 16.73 0.07
N HIS A 21 -9.00 16.43 -1.16
CA HIS A 21 -10.40 16.48 -1.58
C HIS A 21 -10.80 15.10 -2.09
N ALA A 22 -11.99 14.64 -1.71
CA ALA A 22 -12.54 13.38 -2.19
C ALA A 22 -12.68 13.41 -3.72
N TYR A 23 -12.30 12.31 -4.37
CA TYR A 23 -12.36 12.12 -5.82
C TYR A 23 -12.72 10.67 -6.14
N GLU A 24 -13.25 10.43 -7.33
CA GLU A 24 -13.40 9.07 -7.84
C GLU A 24 -12.10 8.62 -8.51
N ASP A 25 -11.61 7.43 -8.14
CA ASP A 25 -10.42 6.85 -8.73
C ASP A 25 -10.68 6.33 -10.16
N ALA A 26 -9.70 5.65 -10.76
CA ALA A 26 -9.78 5.16 -12.14
C ALA A 26 -10.90 4.14 -12.39
N ILE A 27 -11.48 3.55 -11.34
CA ILE A 27 -12.56 2.56 -11.42
C ILE A 27 -13.87 3.06 -10.79
N GLY A 28 -13.96 4.34 -10.42
CA GLY A 28 -15.17 4.96 -9.88
C GLY A 28 -15.35 4.79 -8.37
N VAL A 29 -14.29 4.48 -7.63
CA VAL A 29 -14.32 4.38 -6.16
C VAL A 29 -13.92 5.71 -5.54
N TRP A 30 -14.79 6.24 -4.67
CA TRP A 30 -14.50 7.43 -3.88
C TRP A 30 -13.27 7.20 -3.00
N THR A 31 -12.31 8.12 -3.13
CA THR A 31 -10.97 8.06 -2.55
C THR A 31 -10.55 9.44 -2.06
N ILE A 32 -9.76 9.50 -0.99
CA ILE A 32 -9.16 10.72 -0.45
C ILE A 32 -7.79 10.39 0.14
N ASP A 33 -7.07 11.41 0.62
CA ASP A 33 -5.79 11.27 1.31
C ASP A 33 -4.71 10.61 0.43
N TYR A 34 -4.01 9.60 0.95
CA TYR A 34 -3.00 8.81 0.26
C TYR A 34 -3.58 7.49 -0.29
N GLY A 35 -4.75 7.57 -0.93
CA GLY A 35 -5.43 6.38 -1.47
C GLY A 35 -6.44 5.73 -0.51
N HIS A 36 -6.85 6.43 0.55
CA HIS A 36 -7.91 5.98 1.45
C HIS A 36 -9.23 5.90 0.68
N ALA A 37 -9.70 4.68 0.42
CA ALA A 37 -10.92 4.40 -0.34
C ALA A 37 -12.10 4.11 0.60
N VAL A 38 -13.35 4.24 0.13
CA VAL A 38 -14.55 4.05 0.98
C VAL A 38 -14.61 2.70 1.70
N GLN A 39 -13.95 1.69 1.15
CA GLN A 39 -13.91 0.33 1.69
C GLN A 39 -12.89 0.19 2.83
N ALA A 40 -11.98 1.15 3.03
CA ALA A 40 -10.98 1.17 4.11
C ALA A 40 -11.61 1.45 5.49
N GLY A 41 -12.87 1.90 5.52
CA GLY A 41 -13.61 2.17 6.74
C GLY A 41 -13.60 3.64 7.09
N GLU A 42 -13.36 3.95 8.36
CA GLU A 42 -13.34 5.34 8.83
C GLU A 42 -12.04 6.06 8.40
N PRO A 43 -12.12 7.32 7.95
CA PRO A 43 -13.34 8.13 7.86
C PRO A 43 -14.23 7.79 6.65
N ILE A 44 -15.54 7.65 6.86
CA ILE A 44 -16.49 7.43 5.75
C ILE A 44 -16.48 8.61 4.78
N ILE A 45 -16.05 8.35 3.54
CA ILE A 45 -15.92 9.35 2.48
C ILE A 45 -17.30 9.77 1.99
N GLN A 46 -17.49 11.09 1.84
CA GLN A 46 -18.68 11.69 1.26
C GLN A 46 -18.32 12.58 0.08
N GLU A 47 -19.25 12.75 -0.86
CA GLU A 47 -19.08 13.68 -1.97
C GLU A 47 -18.77 15.09 -1.45
N GLY A 48 -17.71 15.71 -1.98
CA GLY A 48 -17.27 17.04 -1.57
C GLY A 48 -16.48 17.07 -0.24
N MET A 49 -16.23 15.92 0.39
CA MET A 49 -15.43 15.84 1.61
C MET A 49 -14.01 16.42 1.40
N LYS A 50 -13.54 17.12 2.44
CA LYS A 50 -12.18 17.66 2.51
C LYS A 50 -11.54 17.30 3.84
N ILE A 51 -10.25 17.04 3.81
CA ILE A 51 -9.41 16.85 5.00
C ILE A 51 -8.31 17.90 5.03
N ILE A 52 -7.73 18.11 6.21
CA ILE A 52 -6.55 18.96 6.39
C ILE A 52 -5.29 18.11 6.52
N GLU A 53 -4.13 18.67 6.17
CA GLU A 53 -2.85 17.95 6.18
C GLU A 53 -2.54 17.26 7.51
N SER A 54 -2.92 17.85 8.65
CA SER A 54 -2.70 17.24 9.97
C SER A 54 -3.48 15.95 10.22
N GLN A 55 -4.50 15.63 9.42
CA GLN A 55 -5.27 14.39 9.52
C GLN A 55 -4.66 13.24 8.68
N THR A 56 -3.94 13.59 7.62
CA THR A 56 -3.46 12.68 6.56
C THR A 56 -2.61 11.54 7.10
N GLU A 57 -1.60 11.85 7.92
CA GLU A 57 -0.72 10.83 8.48
C GLU A 57 -1.46 9.85 9.38
N THR A 58 -2.45 10.32 10.13
CA THR A 58 -3.23 9.44 11.02
C THR A 58 -4.10 8.47 10.21
N ILE A 59 -4.70 8.94 9.12
CA ILE A 59 -5.51 8.12 8.21
C ILE A 59 -4.63 7.07 7.54
N LEU A 60 -3.51 7.49 6.93
CA LEU A 60 -2.57 6.58 6.30
C LEU A 60 -2.01 5.54 7.28
N GLU A 61 -1.58 5.94 8.49
CA GLU A 61 -1.11 4.99 9.50
C GLU A 61 -2.20 4.00 9.94
N GLN A 62 -3.47 4.41 9.94
CA GLN A 62 -4.57 3.51 10.24
C GLN A 62 -4.77 2.48 9.12
N ASP A 63 -4.78 2.92 7.87
CA ASP A 63 -4.92 2.03 6.71
C ASP A 63 -3.78 1.03 6.63
N LEU A 64 -2.54 1.49 6.86
CA LEU A 64 -1.35 0.65 6.74
C LEU A 64 -1.31 -0.51 7.74
N LYS A 65 -1.99 -0.43 8.90
CA LYS A 65 -1.97 -1.48 9.93
C LYS A 65 -2.31 -2.87 9.39
N GLN A 66 -3.32 -2.98 8.52
CA GLN A 66 -3.71 -4.27 7.96
C GLN A 66 -2.60 -4.83 7.06
N PHE A 67 -1.96 -3.97 6.26
CA PHE A 67 -0.93 -4.38 5.32
C PHE A 67 0.40 -4.68 6.02
N GLU A 68 0.77 -3.90 7.04
CA GLU A 68 1.87 -4.21 7.96
C GLU A 68 1.70 -5.59 8.58
N SER A 69 0.51 -5.88 9.13
CA SER A 69 0.20 -7.19 9.71
C SER A 69 0.27 -8.31 8.67
N THR A 70 -0.22 -8.05 7.46
CA THR A 70 -0.24 -9.04 6.38
C THR A 70 1.18 -9.40 5.95
N VAL A 71 2.03 -8.40 5.71
CA VAL A 71 3.42 -8.61 5.30
C VAL A 71 4.21 -9.32 6.39
N GLU A 72 4.07 -8.90 7.65
CA GLU A 72 4.76 -9.50 8.80
C GLU A 72 4.39 -10.99 8.98
N GLN A 73 3.15 -11.38 8.72
CA GLN A 73 2.69 -12.77 8.84
C GLN A 73 3.07 -13.63 7.63
N ALA A 74 3.04 -13.04 6.44
CA ALA A 74 3.19 -13.78 5.19
C ALA A 74 4.65 -13.98 4.78
N VAL A 75 5.56 -13.09 5.15
CA VAL A 75 6.99 -13.19 4.80
C VAL A 75 7.75 -14.02 5.84
N THR A 76 8.45 -15.05 5.37
CA THR A 76 9.15 -16.00 6.23
C THR A 76 10.68 -15.82 6.24
N VAL A 77 11.19 -14.88 5.46
CA VAL A 77 12.62 -14.53 5.39
C VAL A 77 12.90 -13.21 6.11
N PRO A 78 14.12 -13.00 6.64
CA PRO A 78 14.47 -11.73 7.27
C PRO A 78 14.36 -10.55 6.30
N LEU A 79 13.80 -9.43 6.77
CA LEU A 79 13.65 -8.20 5.99
C LEU A 79 14.30 -7.01 6.68
N THR A 80 15.07 -6.24 5.92
CA THR A 80 15.45 -4.86 6.31
C THR A 80 14.22 -3.96 6.39
N ASP A 81 14.33 -2.81 7.06
CA ASP A 81 13.23 -1.86 7.17
C ASP A 81 12.78 -1.30 5.81
N GLN A 82 13.72 -1.06 4.88
CA GLN A 82 13.37 -0.64 3.53
C GLN A 82 12.63 -1.72 2.73
N GLN A 83 13.03 -2.99 2.86
CA GLN A 83 12.34 -4.10 2.19
C GLN A 83 10.94 -4.30 2.76
N PHE A 84 10.78 -4.23 4.09
CA PHE A 84 9.48 -4.29 4.72
C PHE A 84 8.58 -3.14 4.25
N ALA A 85 9.07 -1.90 4.27
CA ALA A 85 8.34 -0.74 3.75
C ALA A 85 7.91 -0.91 2.28
N THR A 86 8.80 -1.43 1.44
CA THR A 86 8.52 -1.70 0.02
C THR A 86 7.42 -2.74 -0.15
N LEU A 87 7.45 -3.82 0.64
CA LEU A 87 6.43 -4.86 0.58
C LEU A 87 5.09 -4.39 1.15
N VAL A 88 5.10 -3.56 2.19
CA VAL A 88 3.89 -2.92 2.74
C VAL A 88 3.27 -2.00 1.70
N SER A 89 4.05 -1.15 1.03
CA SER A 89 3.59 -0.31 -0.07
C SER A 89 3.00 -1.14 -1.22
N PHE A 90 3.70 -2.20 -1.62
CA PHE A 90 3.22 -3.10 -2.65
C PHE A 90 1.90 -3.77 -2.24
N CYS A 91 1.81 -4.27 -1.01
CA CYS A 91 0.61 -4.89 -0.44
C CYS A 91 -0.56 -3.90 -0.32
N TYR A 92 -0.29 -2.63 0.00
CA TYR A 92 -1.28 -1.55 -0.02
C TYR A 92 -1.85 -1.34 -1.42
N ASN A 93 -0.96 -1.27 -2.43
CA ASN A 93 -1.34 -1.05 -3.81
C ASN A 93 -2.15 -2.21 -4.44
N VAL A 94 -1.76 -3.47 -4.18
CA VAL A 94 -2.42 -4.63 -4.80
C VAL A 94 -3.51 -5.28 -3.95
N GLY A 95 -3.57 -4.94 -2.66
CA GLY A 95 -4.44 -5.58 -1.68
C GLY A 95 -3.84 -6.84 -1.04
N ALA A 96 -4.25 -7.11 0.20
CA ALA A 96 -3.72 -8.21 1.03
C ALA A 96 -3.89 -9.60 0.39
N GLU A 97 -5.05 -9.87 -0.21
CA GLU A 97 -5.32 -11.16 -0.85
C GLU A 97 -4.40 -11.40 -2.06
N ALA A 98 -4.24 -10.39 -2.93
CA ALA A 98 -3.38 -10.48 -4.09
C ALA A 98 -1.90 -10.64 -3.69
N PHE A 99 -1.46 -9.90 -2.65
CA PHE A 99 -0.12 -10.01 -2.10
C PHE A 99 0.16 -11.44 -1.60
N CYS A 100 -0.71 -12.01 -0.76
CA CYS A 100 -0.54 -13.33 -0.19
C CYS A 100 -0.50 -14.46 -1.24
N ASN A 101 -1.17 -14.27 -2.37
CA ASN A 101 -1.18 -15.25 -3.46
C ASN A 101 -0.10 -15.02 -4.53
N SER A 102 0.65 -13.91 -4.44
CA SER A 102 1.57 -13.45 -5.46
C SER A 102 2.75 -14.39 -5.69
N THR A 103 3.21 -14.46 -6.95
CA THR A 103 4.47 -15.12 -7.31
C THR A 103 5.67 -14.43 -6.65
N LEU A 104 5.57 -13.12 -6.42
CA LEU A 104 6.57 -12.33 -5.71
C LEU A 104 6.82 -12.90 -4.31
N LEU A 105 5.76 -13.05 -3.50
CA LEU A 105 5.87 -13.55 -2.13
C LEU A 105 6.42 -14.99 -2.12
N LYS A 106 5.93 -15.85 -3.01
CA LYS A 106 6.40 -17.24 -3.15
C LYS A 106 7.90 -17.32 -3.44
N LYS A 107 8.42 -16.47 -4.32
CA LYS A 107 9.84 -16.42 -4.66
C LYS A 107 10.67 -15.81 -3.53
N LEU A 108 10.20 -14.72 -2.93
CA LEU A 108 10.84 -14.09 -1.78
C LEU A 108 11.03 -15.10 -0.62
N ASN A 109 9.99 -15.83 -0.25
CA ASN A 109 10.05 -16.79 0.85
C ASN A 109 10.93 -18.01 0.56
N LYS A 110 11.22 -18.30 -0.72
CA LYS A 110 12.19 -19.32 -1.13
C LYS A 110 13.65 -18.81 -1.12
N GLY A 111 13.86 -17.51 -0.94
CA GLY A 111 15.17 -16.87 -1.08
C GLY A 111 15.57 -16.61 -2.54
N ASP A 112 14.63 -16.66 -3.48
CA ASP A 112 14.87 -16.45 -4.91
C ASP A 112 14.95 -14.94 -5.26
N TYR A 113 15.83 -14.20 -4.57
CA TYR A 113 15.88 -12.73 -4.60
C TYR A 113 16.12 -12.14 -5.99
N GLU A 114 16.89 -12.82 -6.85
CA GLU A 114 17.17 -12.43 -8.24
C GLU A 114 15.90 -12.21 -9.08
N PHE A 115 14.80 -12.90 -8.72
CA PHE A 115 13.55 -12.81 -9.45
C PHE A 115 12.56 -11.80 -8.84
N VAL A 116 12.80 -11.31 -7.62
CA VAL A 116 11.86 -10.43 -6.91
C VAL A 116 11.68 -9.12 -7.67
N LEU A 117 12.76 -8.53 -8.20
CA LEU A 117 12.69 -7.29 -8.99
C LEU A 117 11.85 -7.46 -10.26
N ALA A 118 12.02 -8.58 -10.97
CA ALA A 118 11.25 -8.88 -12.17
C ALA A 118 9.76 -9.10 -11.86
N GLU A 119 9.43 -9.65 -10.68
CA GLU A 119 8.03 -9.76 -10.24
C GLU A 119 7.45 -8.39 -9.86
N LEU A 120 8.18 -7.53 -9.15
CA LEU A 120 7.74 -6.16 -8.82
C LEU A 120 7.41 -5.35 -10.07
N GLN A 121 8.22 -5.47 -11.13
CA GLN A 121 7.99 -4.76 -12.40
C GLN A 121 6.69 -5.13 -13.12
N LYS A 122 6.06 -6.26 -12.77
CA LYS A 122 4.75 -6.65 -13.35
C LYS A 122 3.60 -5.81 -12.79
N TRP A 123 3.81 -5.16 -11.65
CA TRP A 123 2.78 -4.43 -10.90
C TRP A 123 2.86 -2.92 -11.10
N ILE A 124 3.23 -2.51 -12.32
CA ILE A 124 3.24 -1.11 -12.77
C ILE A 124 1.97 -0.74 -13.53
N SER A 125 0.88 -1.48 -13.36
CA SER A 125 -0.35 -1.28 -14.14
C SER A 125 -1.59 -1.34 -13.24
N ALA A 126 -2.52 -0.39 -13.42
CA ALA A 126 -3.84 -0.40 -12.81
C ALA A 126 -4.92 -0.39 -13.90
N GLY A 127 -5.96 -1.22 -13.77
CA GLY A 127 -7.07 -1.27 -14.73
C GLY A 127 -6.65 -1.62 -16.18
N GLY A 128 -5.55 -2.36 -16.37
CA GLY A 128 -5.02 -2.71 -17.70
C GLY A 128 -4.23 -1.60 -18.39
N LYS A 129 -3.99 -0.47 -17.73
CA LYS A 129 -3.09 0.60 -18.20
C LYS A 129 -1.84 0.64 -17.34
N ARG A 130 -0.69 0.79 -17.99
CA ARG A 130 0.59 1.07 -17.32
C ARG A 130 0.50 2.45 -16.67
N LEU A 131 0.82 2.52 -15.37
CA LEU A 131 0.95 3.75 -14.59
C LEU A 131 2.33 4.39 -14.85
#